data_AF-A0AA41VDJ5-F1
#
_entry.id   AF-A0AA41VDJ5-F1
#
_cell.length_a   1.000
_cell.length_b   1.000
_cell.length_c   1.000
_cell.angle_alpha   90.00
_cell.angle_beta   90.00
_cell.angle_gamma   90.00
#
_symmetry.space_group_name_H-M   'P 1'
#
loop_
_entity.id
_entity.type
_entity.pdbx_description
1 polymer ?
#
loop_
_entity_poly.entity_id
_entity_poly.type
_entity_poly.pdbx_seq_one_letter_code
_entity_poly.pdbx_strand_id
1 'polypeptide(L)'
;MNFIIMFIASPNHIRNPYLRAKMFRVLKYWMPNRRDSSYFTVSPFQGHQLALGQYLIESILKFYVNIETAPFSEKFSMRHEIAKIFKSLCREPGHRDAWMKFAKKEEKGVYLNFLNFLVDDIIYLLDKGFNNIRKLKELEEKEKEREKKSYEFRSQVKSVKQYMRLASEDVSMLAFTSEQITAPFLLPQMVDRIANMLNYFLVQLAGPTRKSLSLEKTNKQCGFDRKRLLKKIVSIYVQIAREDKENTFAAAIGNDGRSYSDQLFTEVLNIVGNREFADLHAKVKLAASEALDTEAVLGEIPDEFLDPIQYTLMKDPVVLPSCKVTVDRSVIERHLLSDTTDPFNRSHLTQDMFVPDVELKSRIDEFIKSRNQHASSSS
;
A
#
# COMPACT_ATOMS: atom_id res chain seq x y z
N MET A 1 18.25 7.93 -26.77
CA MET A 1 17.17 8.11 -25.78
C MET A 1 15.83 7.54 -26.26
N ASN A 2 15.30 7.94 -27.42
CA ASN A 2 14.00 7.48 -27.94
C ASN A 2 13.85 5.96 -28.04
N PHE A 3 14.89 5.26 -28.52
CA PHE A 3 14.91 3.79 -28.54
C PHE A 3 14.65 3.21 -27.15
N ILE A 4 15.40 3.67 -26.14
CA ILE A 4 15.25 3.20 -24.76
C ILE A 4 13.83 3.47 -24.27
N ILE A 5 13.33 4.70 -24.42
CA ILE A 5 11.98 5.08 -23.97
C ILE A 5 10.91 4.21 -24.65
N MET A 6 10.94 4.07 -25.97
CA MET A 6 9.94 3.29 -26.72
C MET A 6 9.87 1.83 -26.26
N PHE A 7 11.03 1.20 -26.03
CA PHE A 7 11.08 -0.24 -25.76
C PHE A 7 10.99 -0.60 -24.26
N ILE A 8 11.15 0.37 -23.35
CA ILE A 8 11.29 0.10 -21.92
C ILE A 8 10.07 -0.59 -21.29
N ALA A 9 8.88 -0.29 -21.80
CA ALA A 9 7.64 -0.85 -21.29
C ALA A 9 6.80 -1.51 -22.38
N SER A 10 7.41 -1.84 -23.51
CA SER A 10 6.74 -2.57 -24.57
C SER A 10 7.07 -4.06 -24.49
N PRO A 11 6.28 -4.87 -23.75
CA PRO A 11 6.47 -6.32 -23.70
C PRO A 11 6.37 -6.97 -25.08
N ASN A 12 5.62 -6.35 -26.00
CA ASN A 12 5.43 -6.82 -27.38
C ASN A 12 6.72 -6.79 -28.21
N HIS A 13 7.63 -5.86 -27.90
CA HIS A 13 8.86 -5.67 -28.66
C HIS A 13 10.06 -6.27 -27.93
N ILE A 14 10.16 -6.08 -26.61
CA ILE A 14 11.17 -6.72 -25.77
C ILE A 14 10.48 -7.51 -24.67
N ARG A 15 10.33 -8.82 -24.91
CA ARG A 15 9.70 -9.73 -23.94
C ARG A 15 10.52 -9.84 -22.65
N ASN A 16 11.85 -9.91 -22.77
CA ASN A 16 12.76 -10.11 -21.65
C ASN A 16 12.69 -8.93 -20.63
N PRO A 17 12.15 -9.14 -19.41
CA PRO A 17 12.02 -8.09 -18.41
C PRO A 17 13.37 -7.60 -17.87
N TYR A 18 14.39 -8.45 -17.83
CA TYR A 18 15.74 -8.08 -17.39
C TYR A 18 16.41 -7.08 -18.31
N LEU A 19 16.20 -7.24 -19.63
CA LEU A 19 16.74 -6.29 -20.60
C LEU A 19 16.06 -4.93 -20.47
N ARG A 20 14.74 -4.91 -20.26
CA ARG A 20 13.97 -3.70 -19.95
C ARG A 20 14.40 -3.06 -18.62
N ALA A 21 14.69 -3.85 -17.59
CA ALA A 21 15.23 -3.34 -16.32
C ALA A 21 16.65 -2.73 -16.49
N LYS A 22 17.51 -3.32 -17.33
CA LYS A 22 18.82 -2.72 -17.66
C LYS A 22 18.66 -1.39 -18.39
N MET A 23 17.66 -1.25 -19.25
CA MET A 23 17.32 0.02 -19.90
C MET A 23 16.93 1.11 -18.88
N PHE A 24 16.18 0.77 -17.82
CA PHE A 24 15.91 1.70 -16.71
C PHE A 24 17.20 2.13 -15.99
N ARG A 25 18.14 1.21 -15.79
CA ARG A 25 19.45 1.56 -15.22
C ARG A 25 20.21 2.56 -16.09
N VAL A 26 20.15 2.43 -17.42
CA VAL A 26 20.76 3.42 -18.32
C VAL A 26 20.07 4.78 -18.19
N LEU A 27 18.74 4.82 -18.16
CA LEU A 27 17.99 6.08 -17.95
C LEU A 27 18.39 6.79 -16.65
N LYS A 28 18.63 6.03 -15.58
CA LYS A 28 19.08 6.59 -14.29
C LYS A 28 20.38 7.40 -14.42
N TYR A 29 21.33 6.97 -15.25
CA TYR A 29 22.58 7.72 -15.47
C TYR A 29 22.37 9.01 -16.27
N TRP A 30 21.26 9.13 -17.00
CA TRP A 30 20.89 10.34 -17.72
C TRP A 30 20.06 11.31 -16.87
N MET A 31 19.67 10.93 -15.65
CA MET A 31 18.96 11.84 -14.75
C MET A 31 19.92 12.87 -14.13
N PRO A 32 19.56 14.16 -14.10
CA PRO A 32 20.43 15.20 -13.56
C PRO A 32 20.72 14.93 -12.07
N ASN A 33 22.00 14.74 -11.75
CA ASN A 33 22.47 14.44 -10.41
C ASN A 33 22.81 15.75 -9.68
N ARG A 34 21.85 16.33 -8.94
CA ARG A 34 22.00 17.67 -8.30
C ARG A 34 23.06 17.79 -7.19
N ARG A 35 23.93 16.80 -6.98
CA ARG A 35 25.07 16.97 -6.06
C ARG A 35 26.15 17.88 -6.66
N ASP A 36 26.20 18.02 -7.97
CA ASP A 36 27.08 18.96 -8.66
C ASP A 36 26.28 20.22 -9.05
N SER A 37 26.28 21.18 -8.13
CA SER A 37 25.64 22.49 -8.28
C SER A 37 26.36 23.42 -9.28
N SER A 38 27.32 22.94 -10.07
CA SER A 38 28.20 23.78 -10.89
C SER A 38 27.87 23.79 -12.40
N TYR A 39 26.97 22.92 -12.88
CA TYR A 39 26.56 22.96 -14.28
C TYR A 39 25.04 22.92 -14.38
N PHE A 40 24.47 23.99 -14.93
CA PHE A 40 23.14 23.98 -15.56
C PHE A 40 23.16 22.97 -16.72
N THR A 41 23.15 21.67 -16.41
CA THR A 41 22.83 20.66 -17.41
C THR A 41 21.32 20.69 -17.55
N VAL A 42 20.86 21.35 -18.63
CA VAL A 42 19.50 21.16 -19.15
C VAL A 42 19.25 19.66 -19.14
N SER A 43 18.22 19.23 -18.43
CA SER A 43 17.85 17.82 -18.34
C SER A 43 17.78 17.27 -19.77
N PRO A 44 18.42 16.15 -20.14
CA PRO A 44 18.32 15.61 -21.50
C PRO A 44 16.87 15.23 -21.86
N PHE A 45 15.98 15.23 -20.87
CA PHE A 45 14.55 15.06 -20.99
C PHE A 45 13.81 16.38 -21.33
N GLN A 46 14.38 17.55 -21.03
CA GLN A 46 13.80 18.86 -21.37
C GLN A 46 13.83 19.09 -22.89
N GLY A 47 12.64 19.26 -23.47
CA GLY A 47 12.43 19.56 -24.90
C GLY A 47 12.16 18.36 -25.79
N HIS A 48 12.25 17.11 -25.28
CA HIS A 48 12.06 15.92 -26.10
C HIS A 48 10.63 15.36 -25.98
N GLN A 49 9.83 15.40 -27.05
CA GLN A 49 8.38 15.09 -27.03
C GLN A 49 8.01 13.72 -26.39
N LEU A 50 8.81 12.69 -26.63
CA LEU A 50 8.65 11.35 -26.05
C LEU A 50 9.13 11.24 -24.59
N ALA A 51 10.03 12.13 -24.19
CA ALA A 51 10.69 12.11 -22.89
C ALA A 51 10.14 13.14 -21.90
N LEU A 52 9.46 14.19 -22.37
CA LEU A 52 8.59 15.10 -21.61
C LEU A 52 7.16 14.54 -21.43
N GLY A 53 6.88 13.41 -22.07
CA GLY A 53 5.52 12.97 -22.36
C GLY A 53 4.96 11.93 -21.41
N GLN A 54 3.63 11.85 -21.44
CA GLN A 54 2.78 10.81 -20.88
C GLN A 54 3.38 9.40 -21.03
N TYR A 55 3.95 9.09 -22.20
CA TYR A 55 4.48 7.76 -22.52
C TYR A 55 5.51 7.22 -21.54
N LEU A 56 6.47 8.02 -21.06
CA LEU A 56 7.51 7.53 -20.15
C LEU A 56 6.94 7.18 -18.76
N ILE A 57 6.03 8.00 -18.26
CA ILE A 57 5.34 7.77 -16.99
C ILE A 57 4.46 6.51 -17.06
N GLU A 58 3.64 6.40 -18.11
CA GLU A 58 2.84 5.20 -18.32
C GLU A 58 3.71 3.95 -18.42
N SER A 59 4.81 4.06 -19.16
CA SER A 59 5.77 2.98 -19.37
C SER A 59 6.36 2.48 -18.05
N ILE A 60 6.79 3.41 -17.19
CA ILE A 60 7.33 3.10 -15.87
C ILE A 60 6.31 2.33 -15.02
N LEU A 61 5.08 2.84 -14.94
CA LEU A 61 4.04 2.25 -14.08
C LEU A 61 3.57 0.90 -14.62
N LYS A 62 3.35 0.78 -15.93
CA LYS A 62 3.04 -0.49 -16.60
C LYS A 62 4.17 -1.51 -16.39
N PHE A 63 5.44 -1.10 -16.47
CA PHE A 63 6.55 -2.00 -16.21
C PHE A 63 6.60 -2.45 -14.75
N TYR A 64 6.35 -1.55 -13.79
CA TYR A 64 6.28 -1.88 -12.36
C TYR A 64 5.26 -2.99 -12.06
N VAL A 65 4.10 -2.92 -12.72
CA VAL A 65 3.03 -3.93 -12.65
C VAL A 65 3.46 -5.22 -13.35
N ASN A 66 3.96 -5.14 -14.58
CA ASN A 66 4.31 -6.31 -15.40
C ASN A 66 5.44 -7.18 -14.83
N ILE A 67 6.30 -6.63 -13.95
CA ILE A 67 7.37 -7.41 -13.31
C ILE A 67 6.88 -8.21 -12.09
N GLU A 68 5.60 -8.18 -11.74
CA GLU A 68 5.09 -9.04 -10.65
C GLU A 68 5.30 -10.52 -10.95
N THR A 69 5.26 -10.93 -12.22
CA THR A 69 5.53 -12.32 -12.64
C THR A 69 7.01 -12.72 -12.59
N ALA A 70 7.92 -11.78 -12.26
CA ALA A 70 9.35 -12.05 -12.18
C ALA A 70 9.71 -12.78 -10.87
N PRO A 71 10.88 -13.46 -10.80
CA PRO A 71 11.34 -14.11 -9.58
C PRO A 71 11.36 -13.15 -8.39
N PHE A 72 10.86 -13.65 -7.26
CA PHE A 72 10.60 -12.86 -6.06
C PHE A 72 11.83 -12.10 -5.52
N SER A 73 13.03 -12.67 -5.60
CA SER A 73 14.25 -12.01 -5.12
C SER A 73 14.65 -10.79 -5.96
N GLU A 74 14.28 -10.78 -7.24
CA GLU A 74 14.71 -9.78 -8.20
C GLU A 74 13.69 -8.65 -8.35
N LYS A 75 12.40 -8.93 -8.11
CA LYS A 75 11.30 -7.97 -8.26
C LYS A 75 11.52 -6.69 -7.44
N PHE A 76 11.86 -6.82 -6.15
CA PHE A 76 12.09 -5.67 -5.27
C PHE A 76 13.26 -4.80 -5.74
N SER A 77 14.32 -5.42 -6.26
CA SER A 77 15.48 -4.69 -6.75
C SER A 77 15.14 -3.88 -8.00
N MET A 78 14.33 -4.43 -8.90
CA MET A 78 13.87 -3.71 -10.08
C MET A 78 12.89 -2.59 -9.71
N ARG A 79 11.88 -2.88 -8.88
CA ARG A 79 10.90 -1.90 -8.38
C ARG A 79 11.54 -0.72 -7.67
N HIS A 80 12.55 -0.98 -6.85
CA HIS A 80 13.31 0.06 -6.17
C HIS A 80 14.03 1.02 -7.15
N GLU A 81 14.65 0.49 -8.20
CA GLU A 81 15.29 1.32 -9.21
C GLU A 81 14.25 2.13 -10.00
N ILE A 82 13.10 1.52 -10.31
CA ILE A 82 11.98 2.18 -11.00
C ILE A 82 11.41 3.31 -10.14
N ALA A 83 11.13 3.07 -8.85
CA ALA A 83 10.56 4.05 -7.93
C ALA A 83 11.45 5.29 -7.78
N LYS A 84 12.77 5.10 -7.78
CA LYS A 84 13.73 6.22 -7.76
C LYS A 84 13.68 7.07 -9.02
N ILE A 85 13.67 6.43 -10.18
CA ILE A 85 13.56 7.11 -11.47
C ILE A 85 12.24 7.87 -11.51
N PHE A 86 11.14 7.20 -11.16
CA PHE A 86 9.80 7.77 -11.14
C PHE A 86 9.71 9.04 -10.29
N LYS A 87 10.15 8.97 -9.02
CA LYS A 87 10.13 10.13 -8.12
C LYS A 87 10.99 11.28 -8.61
N SER A 88 12.13 10.98 -9.25
CA SER A 88 13.01 12.00 -9.80
C SER A 88 12.39 12.68 -11.03
N LEU A 89 11.72 11.92 -11.91
CA LEU A 89 10.98 12.46 -13.06
C LEU A 89 9.81 13.35 -12.61
N CYS A 90 9.03 12.92 -11.62
CA CYS A 90 7.85 13.66 -11.15
C CYS A 90 8.19 14.96 -10.37
N ARG A 91 9.47 15.29 -10.22
CA ARG A 91 9.90 16.63 -9.78
C ARG A 91 9.67 17.68 -10.86
N GLU A 92 9.71 17.29 -12.14
CA GLU A 92 9.37 18.18 -13.24
C GLU A 92 7.84 18.27 -13.40
N PRO A 93 7.26 19.49 -13.51
CA PRO A 93 5.81 19.67 -13.59
C PRO A 93 5.14 18.89 -14.73
N GLY A 94 5.73 18.87 -15.93
CA GLY A 94 5.14 18.17 -17.08
C GLY A 94 4.98 16.67 -16.86
N HIS A 95 5.95 16.03 -16.19
CA HIS A 95 5.86 14.62 -15.81
C HIS A 95 4.82 14.38 -14.72
N ARG A 96 4.70 15.31 -13.77
CA ARG A 96 3.70 15.23 -12.72
C ARG A 96 2.29 15.33 -13.28
N ASP A 97 2.04 16.26 -14.20
CA ASP A 97 0.74 16.42 -14.86
C ASP A 97 0.37 15.18 -15.69
N ALA A 98 1.34 14.64 -16.42
CA ALA A 98 1.19 13.38 -17.16
C ALA A 98 0.82 12.21 -16.22
N TRP A 99 1.48 12.12 -15.07
CA TRP A 99 1.18 11.12 -14.05
C TRP A 99 -0.22 11.28 -13.48
N MET A 100 -0.63 12.48 -13.08
CA MET A 100 -1.98 12.73 -12.56
C MET A 100 -3.06 12.35 -13.58
N LYS A 101 -2.87 12.71 -14.87
CA LYS A 101 -3.78 12.33 -15.96
C LYS A 101 -3.87 10.81 -16.13
N PHE A 102 -2.72 10.12 -16.11
CA PHE A 102 -2.68 8.66 -16.22
C PHE A 102 -3.37 7.99 -15.03
N ALA A 103 -3.06 8.43 -13.81
CA ALA A 103 -3.64 7.89 -12.59
C ALA A 103 -5.16 8.07 -12.53
N LYS A 104 -5.67 9.22 -12.99
CA LYS A 104 -7.12 9.46 -13.11
C LYS A 104 -7.77 8.56 -14.16
N LYS A 105 -7.11 8.35 -15.30
CA LYS A 105 -7.63 7.48 -16.37
C LYS A 105 -7.64 6.00 -15.95
N GLU A 106 -6.60 5.55 -15.27
CA GLU A 106 -6.38 4.15 -14.87
C GLU A 106 -6.68 3.94 -13.37
N GLU A 107 -7.57 4.75 -12.79
CA GLU A 107 -7.91 4.75 -11.37
C GLU A 107 -8.36 3.37 -10.86
N LYS A 108 -9.04 2.60 -11.72
CA LYS A 108 -9.45 1.20 -11.48
C LYS A 108 -8.66 0.17 -12.29
N GLY A 109 -7.66 0.62 -13.04
CA GLY A 109 -6.84 -0.20 -13.94
C GLY A 109 -5.42 -0.32 -13.44
N VAL A 110 -4.46 -0.14 -14.36
CA VAL A 110 -3.03 -0.36 -14.10
C VAL A 110 -2.51 0.45 -12.90
N TYR A 111 -3.05 1.64 -12.67
CA TYR A 111 -2.61 2.47 -11.56
C TYR A 111 -3.03 1.89 -10.20
N LEU A 112 -4.23 1.30 -10.12
CA LEU A 112 -4.67 0.59 -8.92
C LEU A 112 -3.83 -0.65 -8.65
N ASN A 113 -3.48 -1.43 -9.69
CA ASN A 113 -2.55 -2.55 -9.54
C ASN A 113 -1.17 -2.09 -9.06
N PHE A 114 -0.67 -0.95 -9.56
CA PHE A 114 0.58 -0.36 -9.08
C PHE A 114 0.53 -0.09 -7.57
N LEU A 115 -0.55 0.55 -7.08
CA LEU A 115 -0.73 0.81 -5.66
C LEU A 115 -0.86 -0.49 -4.85
N ASN A 116 -1.59 -1.46 -5.37
CA ASN A 116 -1.76 -2.77 -4.74
C ASN A 116 -0.42 -3.48 -4.53
N PHE A 117 0.42 -3.55 -5.57
CA PHE A 117 1.73 -4.18 -5.47
C PHE A 117 2.72 -3.39 -4.63
N LEU A 118 2.63 -2.05 -4.63
CA LEU A 118 3.42 -1.22 -3.73
C LEU A 118 3.06 -1.51 -2.26
N VAL A 119 1.78 -1.70 -1.95
CA VAL A 119 1.32 -2.12 -0.62
C VAL A 119 1.83 -3.51 -0.25
N ASP A 120 1.74 -4.49 -1.16
CA ASP A 120 2.30 -5.84 -0.94
C ASP A 120 3.80 -5.80 -0.62
N ASP A 121 4.56 -5.01 -1.38
CA ASP A 121 5.99 -4.88 -1.19
C ASP A 121 6.33 -4.22 0.15
N ILE A 122 5.60 -3.17 0.54
CA ILE A 122 5.76 -2.52 1.85
C ILE A 122 5.47 -3.51 2.98
N ILE A 123 4.36 -4.26 2.89
CA ILE A 123 3.97 -5.28 3.88
C ILE A 123 5.12 -6.26 4.06
N TYR A 124 5.55 -6.87 2.96
CA TYR A 124 6.59 -7.89 2.98
C TYR A 124 7.94 -7.37 3.49
N LEU A 125 8.42 -6.24 2.96
CA LEU A 125 9.76 -5.73 3.25
C LEU A 125 9.88 -5.23 4.69
N LEU A 126 8.84 -4.55 5.21
CA LEU A 126 8.84 -4.13 6.62
C LEU A 126 8.73 -5.32 7.55
N ASP A 127 7.89 -6.32 7.26
CA ASP A 127 7.78 -7.52 8.10
C ASP A 127 9.10 -8.30 8.17
N LYS A 128 9.69 -8.59 7.01
CA LYS A 128 11.00 -9.27 6.98
C LYS A 128 12.07 -8.44 7.67
N GLY A 129 12.06 -7.13 7.45
CA GLY A 129 13.02 -6.25 8.08
C GLY A 129 12.87 -6.18 9.60
N PHE A 130 11.64 -6.05 10.13
CA PHE A 130 11.37 -6.05 11.57
C PHE A 130 11.70 -7.40 12.23
N ASN A 131 11.35 -8.51 11.58
CA ASN A 131 11.71 -9.84 12.06
C ASN A 131 13.23 -10.03 12.10
N ASN A 132 13.96 -9.54 11.09
CA ASN A 132 15.41 -9.61 11.09
C ASN A 132 16.03 -8.68 12.15
N ILE A 133 15.42 -7.52 12.45
CA ILE A 133 15.84 -6.66 13.57
C ILE A 133 15.69 -7.39 14.91
N ARG A 134 14.57 -8.08 15.13
CA ARG A 134 14.35 -8.88 16.35
C ARG A 134 15.39 -9.99 16.51
N LYS A 135 15.63 -10.76 15.43
CA LYS A 135 16.68 -11.79 15.41
C LYS A 135 18.08 -11.21 15.66
N LEU A 136 18.37 -10.04 15.06
CA LEU A 136 19.65 -9.37 15.24
C LEU A 136 19.87 -8.94 16.70
N LYS A 137 18.80 -8.53 17.40
CA LYS A 137 18.84 -8.20 18.82
C LYS A 137 19.15 -9.43 19.69
N GLU A 138 18.51 -10.56 19.41
CA GLU A 138 18.80 -11.83 20.11
C GLU A 138 20.25 -12.29 19.89
N LEU A 139 20.77 -12.13 18.66
CA LEU A 139 22.17 -12.41 18.36
C LEU A 139 23.12 -11.44 19.06
N GLU A 140 22.76 -10.15 19.15
CA GLU A 140 23.58 -9.15 19.86
C GLU A 140 23.70 -9.48 21.35
N GLU A 141 22.64 -9.98 21.98
CA GLU A 141 22.67 -10.41 23.38
C GLU A 141 23.58 -11.63 23.59
N LYS A 142 23.51 -12.63 22.69
CA LYS A 142 24.39 -13.82 22.72
C LYS A 142 25.85 -13.48 22.42
N GLU A 143 26.11 -12.48 21.58
CA GLU A 143 27.46 -12.07 21.22
C GLU A 143 28.14 -11.17 22.25
N LYS A 144 27.41 -10.58 23.21
CA LYS A 144 28.05 -9.84 24.32
C LYS A 144 28.96 -10.75 25.16
N GLU A 145 28.74 -12.06 25.14
CA GLU A 145 29.57 -13.06 25.82
C GLU A 145 30.83 -13.45 25.01
N ARG A 146 30.96 -13.00 23.74
CA ARG A 146 32.08 -13.35 22.84
C ARG A 146 32.80 -12.08 22.36
N GLU A 147 34.12 -12.01 22.53
CA GLU A 147 34.91 -10.82 22.15
C GLU A 147 34.87 -10.46 20.64
N LYS A 148 34.54 -11.41 19.75
CA LYS A 148 34.43 -11.18 18.31
C LYS A 148 33.01 -11.43 17.80
N LYS A 149 32.47 -10.42 17.09
CA LYS A 149 31.22 -10.53 16.32
C LYS A 149 31.30 -11.61 15.25
N SER A 150 30.36 -12.55 15.26
CA SER A 150 30.26 -13.68 14.34
C SER A 150 30.04 -13.23 12.90
N TYR A 151 30.42 -14.08 11.96
CA TYR A 151 30.05 -13.94 10.55
C TYR A 151 28.53 -13.83 10.38
N GLU A 152 27.78 -14.60 11.16
CA GLU A 152 26.32 -14.62 11.15
C GLU A 152 25.73 -13.24 11.49
N PHE A 153 26.23 -12.59 12.55
CA PHE A 153 25.80 -11.24 12.92
C PHE A 153 26.03 -10.23 11.79
N ARG A 154 27.22 -10.25 11.17
CA ARG A 154 27.53 -9.34 10.05
C ARG A 154 26.63 -9.59 8.84
N SER A 155 26.32 -10.84 8.55
CA SER A 155 25.38 -11.22 7.49
C SER A 155 23.97 -10.69 7.77
N GLN A 156 23.49 -10.87 9.01
CA GLN A 156 22.18 -10.37 9.42
C GLN A 156 22.09 -8.83 9.36
N VAL A 157 23.12 -8.11 9.78
CA VAL A 157 23.17 -6.64 9.63
C VAL A 157 23.02 -6.21 8.17
N LYS A 158 23.71 -6.88 7.23
CA LYS A 158 23.58 -6.58 5.80
C LYS A 158 22.16 -6.85 5.29
N SER A 159 21.57 -7.96 5.71
CA SER A 159 20.18 -8.31 5.40
C SER A 159 19.19 -7.25 5.88
N VAL A 160 19.25 -6.88 7.16
CA VAL A 160 18.39 -5.82 7.74
C VAL A 160 18.54 -4.50 6.97
N LYS A 161 19.78 -4.07 6.68
CA LYS A 161 20.04 -2.85 5.90
C LYS A 161 19.35 -2.87 4.55
N GLN A 162 19.41 -4.01 3.85
CA GLN A 162 18.81 -4.15 2.53
C GLN A 162 17.29 -4.02 2.61
N TYR A 163 16.63 -4.79 3.49
CA TYR A 163 15.18 -4.72 3.67
C TYR A 163 14.71 -3.33 4.08
N MET A 164 15.35 -2.73 5.09
CA MET A 164 14.99 -1.40 5.58
C MET A 164 15.19 -0.30 4.53
N ARG A 165 16.23 -0.42 3.70
CA ARG A 165 16.47 0.53 2.60
C ARG A 165 15.38 0.43 1.54
N LEU A 166 15.00 -0.78 1.14
CA LEU A 166 13.95 -1.01 0.14
C LEU A 166 12.59 -0.52 0.69
N ALA A 167 12.20 -0.98 1.89
CA ALA A 167 10.96 -0.56 2.54
C ALA A 167 10.86 0.96 2.72
N SER A 168 11.96 1.62 3.10
CA SER A 168 11.98 3.07 3.25
C SER A 168 11.74 3.83 1.94
N GLU A 169 12.16 3.24 0.81
CA GLU A 169 11.94 3.79 -0.52
C GLU A 169 10.47 3.62 -0.96
N ASP A 170 9.90 2.45 -0.72
CA ASP A 170 8.52 2.12 -1.07
C ASP A 170 7.52 2.88 -0.21
N VAL A 171 7.74 2.98 1.10
CA VAL A 171 6.95 3.88 1.99
C VAL A 171 7.08 5.32 1.55
N SER A 172 8.28 5.75 1.08
CA SER A 172 8.45 7.08 0.53
C SER A 172 7.71 7.27 -0.81
N MET A 173 7.57 6.21 -1.60
CA MET A 173 6.82 6.22 -2.86
C MET A 173 5.31 6.30 -2.58
N LEU A 174 4.84 5.59 -1.57
CA LEU A 174 3.45 5.63 -1.12
C LEU A 174 3.09 7.01 -0.54
N ALA A 175 3.95 7.59 0.29
CA ALA A 175 3.78 8.97 0.80
C ALA A 175 3.79 10.00 -0.33
N PHE A 176 4.69 9.85 -1.31
CA PHE A 176 4.71 10.73 -2.48
C PHE A 176 3.43 10.63 -3.32
N THR A 177 2.88 9.42 -3.44
CA THR A 177 1.68 9.16 -4.22
C THR A 177 0.42 9.67 -3.53
N SER A 178 0.25 9.34 -2.25
CA SER A 178 -0.90 9.81 -1.44
C SER A 178 -0.94 11.32 -1.26
N GLU A 179 0.19 12.02 -1.33
CA GLU A 179 0.20 13.49 -1.33
C GLU A 179 -0.39 14.10 -2.61
N GLN A 180 -0.26 13.42 -3.75
CA GLN A 180 -0.60 13.99 -5.05
C GLN A 180 -1.93 13.46 -5.58
N ILE A 181 -2.25 12.18 -5.30
CA ILE A 181 -3.39 11.46 -5.88
C ILE A 181 -4.00 10.56 -4.80
N THR A 182 -5.12 11.01 -4.24
CA THR A 182 -5.77 10.31 -3.11
C THR A 182 -6.90 9.37 -3.53
N ALA A 183 -7.65 9.72 -4.58
CA ALA A 183 -8.90 9.05 -4.95
C ALA A 183 -8.81 7.51 -5.07
N PRO A 184 -7.77 6.91 -5.69
CA PRO A 184 -7.63 5.45 -5.76
C PRO A 184 -7.49 4.75 -4.40
N PHE A 185 -6.98 5.43 -3.36
CA PHE A 185 -6.87 4.87 -2.01
C PHE A 185 -8.23 4.78 -1.29
N LEU A 186 -9.21 5.59 -1.71
CA LEU A 186 -10.55 5.63 -1.15
C LEU A 186 -11.52 4.67 -1.85
N LEU A 187 -11.08 3.95 -2.88
CA LEU A 187 -11.89 2.93 -3.54
C LEU A 187 -12.23 1.78 -2.58
N PRO A 188 -13.43 1.18 -2.65
CA PRO A 188 -13.84 0.10 -1.75
C PRO A 188 -12.86 -1.09 -1.68
N GLN A 189 -12.32 -1.50 -2.83
CA GLN A 189 -11.33 -2.58 -2.90
C GLN A 189 -9.96 -2.22 -2.28
N MET A 190 -9.67 -0.94 -2.00
CA MET A 190 -8.36 -0.45 -1.56
C MET A 190 -8.35 0.15 -0.15
N VAL A 191 -9.45 0.78 0.28
CA VAL A 191 -9.49 1.59 1.51
C VAL A 191 -9.17 0.80 2.77
N ASP A 192 -9.81 -0.35 3.00
CA ASP A 192 -9.50 -1.20 4.16
C ASP A 192 -8.10 -1.76 4.08
N ARG A 193 -7.63 -2.08 2.86
CA ARG A 193 -6.31 -2.68 2.66
C ARG A 193 -5.21 -1.71 3.09
N ILE A 194 -5.33 -0.43 2.71
CA ILE A 194 -4.41 0.61 3.15
C ILE A 194 -4.55 0.88 4.65
N ALA A 195 -5.78 1.03 5.16
CA ALA A 195 -6.03 1.27 6.57
C ALA A 195 -5.41 0.16 7.45
N ASN A 196 -5.69 -1.10 7.13
CA ASN A 196 -5.18 -2.27 7.85
C ASN A 196 -3.65 -2.35 7.79
N MET A 197 -3.04 -2.10 6.62
CA MET A 197 -1.58 -2.07 6.50
C MET A 197 -0.98 -0.98 7.39
N LEU A 198 -1.52 0.25 7.34
CA LEU A 198 -0.99 1.36 8.11
C LEU A 198 -1.19 1.12 9.62
N ASN A 199 -2.34 0.60 10.04
CA ASN A 199 -2.65 0.31 11.45
C ASN A 199 -1.70 -0.77 11.98
N TYR A 200 -1.53 -1.85 11.22
CA TYR A 200 -0.59 -2.92 11.54
C TYR A 200 0.83 -2.37 11.80
N PHE A 201 1.31 -1.45 10.96
CA PHE A 201 2.62 -0.84 11.17
C PHE A 201 2.67 0.20 12.28
N LEU A 202 1.57 0.89 12.59
CA LEU A 202 1.48 1.70 13.81
C LEU A 202 1.67 0.85 15.07
N VAL A 203 1.02 -0.33 15.14
CA VAL A 203 1.20 -1.26 16.27
C VAL A 203 2.67 -1.64 16.44
N GLN A 204 3.36 -1.98 15.35
CA GLN A 204 4.77 -2.38 15.42
C GLN A 204 5.71 -1.23 15.86
N LEU A 205 5.40 0.00 15.46
CA LEU A 205 6.28 1.16 15.67
C LEU A 205 6.01 1.92 16.97
N ALA A 206 4.75 1.97 17.41
CA ALA A 206 4.28 2.76 18.54
C ALA A 206 3.66 1.91 19.64
N GLY A 207 3.19 0.70 19.35
CA GLY A 207 2.55 -0.20 20.31
C GLY A 207 3.51 -0.97 21.21
N PRO A 208 3.03 -2.02 21.90
CA PRO A 208 3.78 -2.76 22.92
C PRO A 208 5.09 -3.37 22.41
N THR A 209 5.10 -3.82 21.15
CA THR A 209 6.26 -4.46 20.52
C THR A 209 7.36 -3.45 20.13
N ARG A 210 7.15 -2.14 20.25
CA ARG A 210 8.12 -1.11 19.83
C ARG A 210 9.49 -1.25 20.49
N LYS A 211 9.55 -1.81 21.71
CA LYS A 211 10.81 -2.05 22.45
C LYS A 211 11.67 -3.13 21.78
N SER A 212 11.05 -4.09 21.09
CA SER A 212 11.80 -5.10 20.32
C SER A 212 12.52 -4.48 19.13
N LEU A 213 12.03 -3.34 18.63
CA LEU A 213 12.61 -2.59 17.50
C LEU A 213 13.51 -1.42 17.95
N SER A 214 13.72 -1.26 19.27
CA SER A 214 14.45 -0.12 19.84
C SER A 214 15.80 -0.57 20.37
N LEU A 215 16.86 -0.37 19.57
CA LEU A 215 18.25 -0.43 20.04
C LEU A 215 19.05 0.67 19.35
N GLU A 216 19.55 1.65 20.11
CA GLU A 216 20.23 2.82 19.53
C GLU A 216 21.48 2.44 18.71
N LYS A 217 22.24 1.45 19.16
CA LYS A 217 23.43 0.95 18.45
C LYS A 217 23.06 0.22 17.15
N THR A 218 22.06 -0.65 17.21
CA THR A 218 21.56 -1.47 16.09
C THR A 218 20.86 -0.62 15.03
N ASN A 219 20.10 0.40 15.45
CA ASN A 219 19.39 1.34 14.58
C ASN A 219 20.37 2.15 13.72
N LYS A 220 21.42 2.72 14.34
CA LYS A 220 22.48 3.42 13.60
C LYS A 220 23.23 2.49 12.67
N GLN A 221 23.54 1.27 13.12
CA GLN A 221 24.24 0.30 12.29
C GLN A 221 23.41 -0.14 11.09
N CYS A 222 22.08 -0.26 11.20
CA CYS A 222 21.21 -0.76 10.14
C CYS A 222 20.61 0.33 9.23
N GLY A 223 20.83 1.62 9.54
CA GLY A 223 20.20 2.73 8.82
C GLY A 223 18.69 2.85 9.06
N PHE A 224 18.18 2.17 10.09
CA PHE A 224 16.78 2.18 10.49
C PHE A 224 16.52 3.29 11.50
N ASP A 225 15.55 4.14 11.20
CA ASP A 225 15.07 5.17 12.12
C ASP A 225 13.56 4.99 12.30
N ARG A 226 13.19 4.42 13.45
CA ARG A 226 11.81 4.15 13.83
C ARG A 226 10.96 5.42 13.85
N LYS A 227 11.48 6.51 14.41
CA LYS A 227 10.72 7.78 14.51
C LYS A 227 10.50 8.38 13.13
N ARG A 228 11.51 8.33 12.25
CA ARG A 228 11.38 8.80 10.87
C ARG A 228 10.37 7.96 10.07
N LEU A 229 10.39 6.64 10.22
CA LEU A 229 9.42 5.77 9.57
C LEU A 229 7.99 6.04 10.09
N LEU A 230 7.82 6.14 11.40
CA LEU A 230 6.53 6.47 12.02
C LEU A 230 5.98 7.79 11.49
N LYS A 231 6.80 8.84 11.41
CA LYS A 231 6.39 10.14 10.85
C LYS A 231 5.92 10.04 9.39
N LYS A 232 6.56 9.20 8.58
CA LYS A 232 6.13 8.96 7.18
C LYS A 232 4.82 8.18 7.10
N ILE A 233 4.61 7.21 7.99
CA ILE A 233 3.34 6.49 8.05
C ILE A 233 2.22 7.44 8.47
N VAL A 234 2.44 8.26 9.50
CA VAL A 234 1.50 9.31 9.92
C VAL A 234 1.22 10.33 8.80
N SER A 235 2.22 10.70 7.99
CA SER A 235 1.96 11.59 6.85
C SER A 235 1.04 10.97 5.81
N ILE A 236 1.16 9.66 5.54
CA ILE A 236 0.26 8.95 4.61
C ILE A 236 -1.18 8.99 5.11
N TYR A 237 -1.40 8.73 6.41
CA TYR A 237 -2.74 8.86 7.01
C TYR A 237 -3.35 10.23 6.76
N VAL A 238 -2.60 11.27 7.10
CA VAL A 238 -3.05 12.66 6.98
C VAL A 238 -3.30 13.03 5.52
N GLN A 239 -2.41 12.62 4.60
CA GLN A 239 -2.54 12.88 3.17
C GLN A 239 -3.81 12.26 2.60
N ILE A 240 -4.15 11.02 2.97
CA ILE A 240 -5.37 10.37 2.52
C ILE A 240 -6.61 11.03 3.15
N ALA A 241 -6.55 11.31 4.46
CA ALA A 241 -7.66 11.89 5.20
C ALA A 241 -8.06 13.31 4.75
N ARG A 242 -7.15 14.07 4.13
CA ARG A 242 -7.44 15.43 3.61
C ARG A 242 -8.52 15.44 2.54
N GLU A 243 -8.53 14.42 1.67
CA GLU A 243 -9.50 14.29 0.58
C GLU A 243 -10.65 13.33 0.92
N ASP A 244 -10.64 12.74 2.13
CA ASP A 244 -11.67 11.83 2.62
C ASP A 244 -12.92 12.59 3.10
N LYS A 245 -13.74 13.03 2.13
CA LYS A 245 -14.96 13.80 2.38
C LYS A 245 -16.06 12.99 3.05
N GLU A 246 -16.12 11.69 2.77
CA GLU A 246 -17.15 10.77 3.25
C GLU A 246 -16.74 10.03 4.54
N ASN A 247 -15.55 10.34 5.09
CA ASN A 247 -14.96 9.65 6.24
C ASN A 247 -14.83 8.12 6.03
N THR A 248 -14.75 7.66 4.77
CA THR A 248 -14.67 6.25 4.41
C THR A 248 -13.35 5.66 4.90
N PHE A 249 -12.27 6.43 4.82
CA PHE A 249 -10.97 6.01 5.33
C PHE A 249 -10.94 6.03 6.85
N ALA A 250 -11.53 7.04 7.50
CA ALA A 250 -11.67 7.06 8.97
C ALA A 250 -12.45 5.84 9.49
N ALA A 251 -13.55 5.46 8.83
CA ALA A 251 -14.32 4.26 9.15
C ALA A 251 -13.51 2.97 8.94
N ALA A 252 -12.79 2.85 7.81
CA ALA A 252 -11.94 1.69 7.53
C ALA A 252 -10.83 1.51 8.58
N ILE A 253 -10.25 2.61 9.08
CA ILE A 253 -9.26 2.58 10.17
C ILE A 253 -9.91 2.07 11.45
N GLY A 254 -11.09 2.58 11.81
CA GLY A 254 -11.80 2.21 13.04
C GLY A 254 -12.30 0.77 13.06
N ASN A 255 -12.68 0.24 11.89
CA ASN A 255 -13.19 -1.12 11.72
C ASN A 255 -12.09 -2.20 11.78
N ASP A 256 -10.81 -1.82 11.78
CA ASP A 256 -9.71 -2.78 11.92
C ASP A 256 -9.54 -3.26 13.37
N GLY A 257 -10.42 -4.17 13.79
CA GLY A 257 -10.42 -4.73 15.13
C GLY A 257 -9.14 -5.49 15.53
N ARG A 258 -8.22 -5.76 14.59
CA ARG A 258 -6.95 -6.44 14.88
C ARG A 258 -5.85 -5.49 15.34
N SER A 259 -5.84 -4.26 14.84
CA SER A 259 -4.71 -3.34 15.01
C SER A 259 -5.11 -1.97 15.55
N TYR A 260 -6.34 -1.51 15.30
CA TYR A 260 -6.80 -0.22 15.79
C TYR A 260 -7.06 -0.25 17.30
N SER A 261 -6.64 0.82 17.99
CA SER A 261 -7.11 1.15 19.33
C SER A 261 -6.93 2.64 19.59
N ASP A 262 -7.87 3.24 20.33
CA ASP A 262 -7.85 4.66 20.73
C ASP A 262 -6.55 5.02 21.49
N GLN A 263 -6.07 4.09 22.31
CA GLN A 263 -4.83 4.23 23.06
C GLN A 263 -3.60 4.28 22.14
N LEU A 264 -3.54 3.43 21.11
CA LEU A 264 -2.43 3.44 20.15
C LEU A 264 -2.32 4.79 19.43
N PHE A 265 -3.45 5.33 18.97
CA PHE A 265 -3.46 6.63 18.29
C PHE A 265 -3.03 7.77 19.22
N THR A 266 -3.48 7.71 20.49
CA THR A 266 -3.01 8.63 21.54
C THR A 266 -1.49 8.54 21.75
N GLU A 267 -0.93 7.33 21.80
CA GLU A 267 0.52 7.14 21.91
C GLU A 267 1.28 7.68 20.70
N VAL A 268 0.76 7.48 19.49
CA VAL A 268 1.34 8.02 18.25
C VAL A 268 1.35 9.55 18.29
N LEU A 269 0.26 10.17 18.74
CA LEU A 269 0.17 11.62 18.92
C LEU A 269 1.22 12.14 19.91
N ASN A 270 1.41 11.45 21.04
CA ASN A 270 2.45 11.82 22.02
C ASN A 270 3.87 11.74 21.44
N ILE A 271 4.12 10.84 20.48
CA ILE A 271 5.43 10.67 19.85
C ILE A 271 5.66 11.67 18.70
N VAL A 272 4.64 11.92 17.88
CA VAL A 272 4.76 12.65 16.61
C VAL A 272 4.31 14.11 16.72
N GLY A 273 3.29 14.40 17.53
CA GLY A 273 2.75 15.74 17.73
C GLY A 273 2.17 16.38 16.46
N ASN A 274 1.39 15.63 15.67
CA ASN A 274 0.79 16.14 14.42
C ASN A 274 -0.70 16.48 14.63
N ARG A 275 -1.08 17.74 14.36
CA ARG A 275 -2.45 18.25 14.56
C ARG A 275 -3.47 17.60 13.62
N GLU A 276 -3.15 17.46 12.34
CA GLU A 276 -4.07 16.86 11.37
C GLU A 276 -4.31 15.37 11.67
N PHE A 277 -3.32 14.68 12.23
CA PHE A 277 -3.50 13.32 12.74
C PHE A 277 -4.41 13.27 13.96
N ALA A 278 -4.42 14.32 14.80
CA ALA A 278 -5.36 14.42 15.92
C ALA A 278 -6.80 14.63 15.44
N ASP A 279 -6.99 15.44 14.40
CA ASP A 279 -8.30 15.64 13.76
C ASP A 279 -8.81 14.32 13.14
N LEU A 280 -7.93 13.58 12.46
CA LEU A 280 -8.24 12.24 11.95
C LEU A 280 -8.57 11.27 13.09
N HIS A 281 -7.79 11.25 14.17
CA HIS A 281 -8.06 10.39 15.33
C HIS A 281 -9.46 10.64 15.90
N ALA A 282 -9.88 11.91 16.05
CA ALA A 282 -11.24 12.22 16.49
C ALA A 282 -12.32 11.63 15.57
N LYS A 283 -12.14 11.73 14.24
CA LYS A 283 -13.04 11.13 13.25
C LYS A 283 -13.08 9.60 13.32
N VAL A 284 -11.93 8.97 13.46
CA VAL A 284 -11.80 7.51 13.56
C VAL A 284 -12.49 7.02 14.84
N LYS A 285 -12.33 7.73 15.95
CA LYS A 285 -12.99 7.41 17.22
C LYS A 285 -14.50 7.46 17.10
N LEU A 286 -15.03 8.50 16.44
CA LEU A 286 -16.47 8.62 16.17
C LEU A 286 -16.96 7.46 15.30
N ALA A 287 -16.30 7.22 14.16
CA ALA A 287 -16.69 6.16 13.24
C ALA A 287 -16.60 4.75 13.87
N ALA A 288 -15.61 4.50 14.72
CA ALA A 288 -15.50 3.25 15.47
C ALA A 288 -16.62 3.08 16.49
N SER A 289 -17.05 4.16 17.16
CA SER A 289 -18.21 4.13 18.06
C SER A 289 -19.50 3.84 17.29
N GLU A 290 -19.72 4.53 16.18
CA GLU A 290 -20.89 4.32 15.31
C GLU A 290 -20.94 2.89 14.75
N ALA A 291 -19.78 2.30 14.42
CA ALA A 291 -19.70 0.92 13.97
C ALA A 291 -20.09 -0.07 15.07
N LEU A 292 -19.64 0.14 16.32
CA LEU A 292 -20.03 -0.67 17.48
C LEU A 292 -21.53 -0.55 17.78
N ASP A 293 -22.08 0.66 17.71
CA ASP A 293 -23.52 0.89 17.88
C ASP A 293 -24.33 0.17 16.78
N THR A 294 -23.84 0.22 15.54
CA THR A 294 -24.45 -0.48 14.40
C THR A 294 -24.41 -1.99 14.59
N GLU A 295 -23.26 -2.54 15.02
CA GLU A 295 -23.11 -3.97 15.31
C GLU A 295 -24.05 -4.42 16.45
N ALA A 296 -24.20 -3.62 17.50
CA ALA A 296 -25.14 -3.87 18.59
C ALA A 296 -26.60 -3.89 18.12
N VAL A 297 -26.97 -3.00 17.19
CA VAL A 297 -28.32 -2.94 16.61
C VAL A 297 -28.59 -4.13 15.68
N LEU A 298 -27.63 -4.50 14.84
CA LEU A 298 -27.77 -5.61 13.90
C LEU A 298 -27.79 -6.97 14.61
N GLY A 299 -27.01 -7.13 15.68
CA GLY A 299 -26.88 -8.37 16.43
C GLY A 299 -26.34 -9.51 15.55
N GLU A 300 -26.84 -10.73 15.77
CA GLU A 300 -26.45 -11.88 14.95
C GLU A 300 -26.96 -11.74 13.50
N ILE A 301 -25.99 -11.70 12.57
CA ILE A 301 -26.22 -11.62 11.13
C ILE A 301 -26.31 -13.05 10.57
N PRO A 302 -27.37 -13.38 9.81
CA PRO A 302 -27.47 -14.66 9.12
C PRO A 302 -26.27 -14.95 8.21
N ASP A 303 -25.76 -16.19 8.24
CA ASP A 303 -24.58 -16.62 7.46
C ASP A 303 -24.71 -16.33 5.95
N GLU A 304 -25.93 -16.42 5.41
CA GLU A 304 -26.23 -16.13 4.00
C GLU A 304 -25.99 -14.67 3.59
N PHE A 305 -25.93 -13.74 4.55
CA PHE A 305 -25.64 -12.33 4.31
C PHE A 305 -24.16 -11.98 4.49
N LEU A 306 -23.36 -12.94 4.98
CA LEU A 306 -21.94 -12.77 5.21
C LEU A 306 -21.13 -13.12 3.97
N ASP A 307 -20.13 -12.29 3.68
CA ASP A 307 -19.14 -12.59 2.65
C ASP A 307 -18.34 -13.85 3.05
N PRO A 308 -18.20 -14.86 2.19
CA PRO A 308 -17.55 -16.12 2.54
C PRO A 308 -16.02 -16.01 2.72
N ILE A 309 -15.40 -14.88 2.36
CA ILE A 309 -13.96 -14.65 2.50
C ILE A 309 -13.68 -13.78 3.73
N GLN A 310 -14.43 -12.69 3.91
CA GLN A 310 -14.23 -11.73 4.99
C GLN A 310 -15.09 -12.00 6.24
N TYR A 311 -16.15 -12.80 6.12
CA TYR A 311 -17.12 -13.05 7.19
C TYR A 311 -17.74 -11.76 7.74
N THR A 312 -17.98 -10.80 6.85
CA THR A 312 -18.62 -9.51 7.14
C THR A 312 -19.87 -9.35 6.30
N LEU A 313 -20.80 -8.50 6.74
CA LEU A 313 -22.03 -8.22 5.99
C LEU A 313 -21.72 -7.72 4.58
N MET A 314 -22.26 -8.40 3.56
CA MET A 314 -22.12 -7.97 2.17
C MET A 314 -22.89 -6.67 1.93
N LYS A 315 -22.26 -5.71 1.25
CA LYS A 315 -22.88 -4.42 0.87
C LYS A 315 -23.32 -4.42 -0.59
N ASP A 316 -22.54 -5.08 -1.45
CA ASP A 316 -22.87 -5.22 -2.86
C ASP A 316 -22.61 -6.66 -3.33
N PRO A 317 -23.54 -7.59 -3.03
CA PRO A 317 -23.37 -9.00 -3.35
C PRO A 317 -23.36 -9.26 -4.86
N VAL A 318 -22.39 -10.04 -5.31
CA VAL A 318 -22.21 -10.46 -6.71
C VAL A 318 -21.96 -11.96 -6.79
N VAL A 319 -22.60 -12.61 -7.76
CA VAL A 319 -22.43 -14.04 -8.04
C VAL A 319 -21.24 -14.24 -8.98
N LEU A 320 -20.33 -15.13 -8.57
CA LEU A 320 -19.22 -15.57 -9.41
C LEU A 320 -19.72 -16.61 -10.42
N PRO A 321 -19.43 -16.45 -11.73
CA PRO A 321 -20.09 -17.22 -12.78
C PRO A 321 -19.75 -18.71 -12.76
N SER A 322 -18.54 -19.07 -12.33
CA SER A 322 -18.00 -20.44 -12.41
C SER A 322 -18.39 -21.27 -11.17
N CYS A 323 -18.17 -20.77 -9.95
CA CYS A 323 -18.50 -21.48 -8.71
C CYS A 323 -19.93 -21.21 -8.20
N LYS A 324 -20.63 -20.20 -8.73
CA LYS A 324 -21.96 -19.74 -8.28
C LYS A 324 -22.00 -19.29 -6.81
N VAL A 325 -20.85 -19.00 -6.22
CA VAL A 325 -20.74 -18.41 -4.89
C VAL A 325 -21.00 -16.92 -4.97
N THR A 326 -21.81 -16.39 -4.05
CA THR A 326 -22.01 -14.95 -3.88
C THR A 326 -20.97 -14.38 -2.93
N VAL A 327 -20.34 -13.27 -3.33
CA VAL A 327 -19.31 -12.56 -2.58
C VAL A 327 -19.59 -11.06 -2.64
N ASP A 328 -19.04 -10.27 -1.73
CA ASP A 328 -19.10 -8.82 -1.84
C ASP A 328 -18.18 -8.34 -2.98
N ARG A 329 -18.69 -7.41 -3.81
CA ARG A 329 -17.96 -6.88 -4.96
C ARG A 329 -16.58 -6.35 -4.59
N SER A 330 -16.46 -5.60 -3.50
CA SER A 330 -15.19 -4.98 -3.12
C SER A 330 -14.12 -6.01 -2.76
N VAL A 331 -14.57 -7.15 -2.20
CA VAL A 331 -13.72 -8.27 -1.79
C VAL A 331 -13.17 -9.00 -3.00
N ILE A 332 -14.02 -9.34 -3.97
CA ILE A 332 -13.56 -10.01 -5.19
C ILE A 332 -12.77 -9.06 -6.10
N GLU A 333 -13.14 -7.78 -6.20
CA GLU A 333 -12.35 -6.80 -6.95
C GLU A 333 -10.94 -6.67 -6.38
N ARG A 334 -10.77 -6.72 -5.06
CA ARG A 334 -9.47 -6.73 -4.38
C ARG A 334 -8.66 -7.98 -4.72
N HIS A 335 -9.28 -9.16 -4.78
CA HIS A 335 -8.63 -10.39 -5.21
C HIS A 335 -8.08 -10.25 -6.64
N LEU A 336 -8.89 -9.72 -7.56
CA LEU A 336 -8.53 -9.50 -8.96
C LEU A 336 -7.39 -8.47 -9.18
N LEU A 337 -7.02 -7.68 -8.16
CA LEU A 337 -5.84 -6.81 -8.25
C LEU A 337 -4.52 -7.59 -8.26
N SER A 338 -4.53 -8.81 -7.74
CA SER A 338 -3.35 -9.68 -7.64
C SER A 338 -3.45 -10.93 -8.51
N ASP A 339 -4.65 -11.51 -8.65
CA ASP A 339 -4.87 -12.76 -9.39
C ASP A 339 -6.18 -12.70 -10.19
N THR A 340 -6.12 -12.93 -11.50
CA THR A 340 -7.28 -12.92 -12.42
C THR A 340 -8.06 -14.24 -12.42
N THR A 341 -8.20 -14.87 -11.25
CA THR A 341 -8.89 -16.14 -11.11
C THR A 341 -9.97 -16.09 -10.03
N ASP A 342 -10.84 -17.08 -10.03
CA ASP A 342 -11.84 -17.29 -9.00
C ASP A 342 -11.14 -17.88 -7.75
N PRO A 343 -11.30 -17.29 -6.56
CA PRO A 343 -10.59 -17.74 -5.36
C PRO A 343 -11.00 -19.15 -4.88
N PHE A 344 -12.17 -19.66 -5.31
CA PHE A 344 -12.71 -20.95 -4.89
C PHE A 344 -12.33 -22.10 -5.83
N ASN A 345 -12.26 -21.85 -7.14
CA ASN A 345 -12.01 -22.91 -8.13
C ASN A 345 -10.86 -22.61 -9.11
N ARG A 346 -10.23 -21.43 -9.02
CA ARG A 346 -9.10 -20.97 -9.85
C ARG A 346 -9.39 -20.84 -11.34
N SER A 347 -10.66 -20.79 -11.73
CA SER A 347 -11.06 -20.50 -13.11
C SER A 347 -10.77 -19.04 -13.45
N HIS A 348 -10.52 -18.74 -14.73
CA HIS A 348 -10.32 -17.35 -15.17
C HIS A 348 -11.55 -16.48 -14.83
N LEU A 349 -11.30 -15.32 -14.24
CA LEU A 349 -12.32 -14.39 -13.76
C LEU A 349 -11.90 -12.94 -14.02
N THR A 350 -12.81 -12.14 -14.57
CA THR A 350 -12.65 -10.70 -14.78
C THR A 350 -13.85 -9.94 -14.21
N GLN A 351 -13.67 -8.65 -13.94
CA GLN A 351 -14.67 -7.81 -13.26
C GLN A 351 -16.00 -7.71 -14.03
N ASP A 352 -15.95 -7.76 -15.36
CA ASP A 352 -17.12 -7.72 -16.24
C ASP A 352 -17.96 -9.01 -16.20
N MET A 353 -17.40 -10.10 -15.67
CA MET A 353 -18.09 -11.39 -15.56
C MET A 353 -18.99 -11.49 -14.31
N PHE A 354 -18.95 -10.50 -13.42
CA PHE A 354 -19.75 -10.51 -12.19
C PHE A 354 -21.24 -10.32 -12.49
N VAL A 355 -22.08 -11.16 -11.90
CA VAL A 355 -23.54 -11.03 -12.00
C VAL A 355 -24.07 -10.45 -10.68
N PRO A 356 -24.69 -9.26 -10.66
CA PRO A 356 -25.25 -8.70 -9.42
C PRO A 356 -26.33 -9.60 -8.82
N ASP A 357 -26.25 -9.88 -7.52
CA ASP A 357 -27.25 -10.64 -6.78
C ASP A 357 -28.30 -9.68 -6.18
N VAL A 358 -29.21 -9.22 -7.02
CA VAL A 358 -30.21 -8.19 -6.66
C VAL A 358 -31.19 -8.71 -5.61
N GLU A 359 -31.52 -10.00 -5.64
CA GLU A 359 -32.41 -10.62 -4.66
C GLU A 359 -31.78 -10.67 -3.28
N LEU A 360 -30.55 -11.16 -3.17
CA LEU A 360 -29.84 -11.19 -1.90
C LEU A 360 -29.63 -9.78 -1.34
N LYS A 361 -29.30 -8.82 -2.21
CA LYS A 361 -29.17 -7.40 -1.81
C LYS A 361 -30.46 -6.86 -1.19
N SER A 362 -31.62 -7.14 -1.79
CA SER A 362 -32.92 -6.73 -1.25
C SER A 362 -33.18 -7.34 0.14
N ARG A 363 -32.86 -8.61 0.32
CA ARG A 363 -33.01 -9.31 1.60
C ARG A 363 -32.09 -8.74 2.68
N ILE A 364 -30.85 -8.41 2.34
CA ILE A 364 -29.90 -7.73 3.23
C ILE A 364 -30.44 -6.35 3.63
N ASP A 365 -30.93 -5.56 2.68
CA ASP A 365 -31.49 -4.23 2.95
C ASP A 365 -32.74 -4.30 3.85
N GLU A 366 -33.62 -5.28 3.63
CA GLU A 366 -34.78 -5.54 4.49
C GLU A 366 -34.37 -5.97 5.90
N PHE A 367 -33.36 -6.83 6.02
CA PHE A 367 -32.80 -7.24 7.30
C PHE A 367 -32.29 -6.02 8.08
N ILE A 368 -31.45 -5.18 7.48
CA ILE A 368 -30.91 -3.96 8.10
C ILE A 368 -32.06 -3.04 8.56
N LYS A 369 -33.05 -2.79 7.68
CA LYS A 369 -34.20 -1.95 8.01
C LYS A 369 -35.00 -2.51 9.19
N SER A 370 -35.25 -3.81 9.20
CA SER A 370 -36.01 -4.46 10.27
C SER A 370 -35.32 -4.30 11.62
N ARG A 371 -34.00 -4.49 11.69
CA ARG A 371 -33.20 -4.34 12.92
C ARG A 371 -33.21 -2.90 13.44
N ASN A 372 -33.01 -1.92 12.55
CA ASN A 372 -33.04 -0.50 12.92
C ASN A 372 -34.42 -0.05 13.45
N GLN A 373 -35.51 -0.56 12.88
CA GLN A 373 -36.87 -0.28 13.37
C GLN A 373 -37.14 -0.89 14.76
N HIS A 374 -36.66 -2.11 15.01
CA HIS A 374 -36.77 -2.74 16.34
C HIS A 374 -35.97 -1.97 17.39
N ALA A 375 -34.76 -1.50 17.07
CA ALA A 375 -33.96 -0.68 17.97
C ALA A 375 -34.65 0.67 18.29
N SER A 376 -35.24 1.31 17.29
CA SER A 376 -35.95 2.60 17.45
C SER A 376 -37.26 2.51 18.25
N SER A 377 -37.89 1.33 18.29
CA SER A 377 -39.11 1.09 19.08
C SER A 377 -38.84 0.57 20.49
N SER A 378 -37.61 0.14 20.76
CA SER A 378 -37.15 -0.36 22.07
C SER A 378 -36.36 0.68 22.87
N SER A 379 -36.04 1.83 22.25
CA SER A 379 -35.40 3.01 22.85
C SER A 379 -36.47 4.05 23.21
#